data_AF-A0A1U9JL90-F1
#
_entry.id   AF-A0A1U9JL90-F1
#
_cell.length_a   1.000
_cell.length_b   1.000
_cell.length_c   1.000
_cell.angle_alpha   90.00
_cell.angle_beta   90.00
_cell.angle_gamma   90.00
#
_symmetry.space_group_name_H-M   'P 1'
#
loop_
_entity.id
_entity.type
_entity.pdbx_description
1 polymer ?
#
loop_
_entity_poly.entity_id
_entity_poly.type
_entity_poly.pdbx_seq_one_letter_code
_entity_poly.pdbx_strand_id
1 'polypeptide(L)' 'MVRQKARLDRPVLHADAELDDIRAATADGSKVLPELAVDVENESGQVVTRVRKTLYVRRKMHAPATRC' A
#
# COMPACT_ATOMS: atom_id res chain seq x y z
N MET A 1 -27.86 9.91 8.49
CA MET A 1 -26.50 9.39 8.32
C MET A 1 -26.15 9.42 6.84
N VAL A 2 -25.34 10.38 6.40
CA VAL A 2 -24.95 10.51 5.00
C VAL A 2 -23.91 9.43 4.67
N ARG A 3 -24.28 8.43 3.86
CA ARG A 3 -23.30 7.52 3.25
C ARG A 3 -22.75 8.18 1.99
N GLN A 4 -21.71 8.98 2.12
CA GLN A 4 -20.91 9.41 0.98
C GLN A 4 -20.05 8.25 0.50
N LYS A 5 -20.10 7.91 -0.79
CA LYS A 5 -19.17 6.96 -1.39
C LYS A 5 -17.84 7.67 -1.63
N ALA A 6 -16.94 7.60 -0.65
CA ALA A 6 -15.59 8.10 -0.85
C ALA A 6 -14.79 7.16 -1.74
N ARG A 7 -14.04 7.73 -2.70
CA ARG A 7 -12.99 6.98 -3.39
C ARG A 7 -11.78 6.95 -2.46
N LEU A 8 -11.25 5.75 -2.23
CA LEU A 8 -10.00 5.60 -1.52
C LEU A 8 -8.90 5.70 -2.58
N ASP A 9 -8.08 6.74 -2.51
CA ASP A 9 -6.96 6.85 -3.44
C ASP A 9 -5.89 5.81 -3.15
N ARG A 10 -4.99 5.65 -4.11
CA ARG A 10 -3.90 4.69 -4.02
C ARG A 10 -3.04 5.02 -2.79
N PRO A 11 -2.71 4.04 -1.92
CA PRO A 11 -1.74 4.29 -0.86
C PRO A 11 -0.42 4.74 -1.48
N VAL A 12 0.10 5.87 -1.00
CA VAL A 12 1.30 6.51 -1.53
C VAL A 12 2.45 6.22 -0.57
N LEU A 13 3.53 5.63 -1.10
CA LEU A 13 4.84 5.63 -0.47
C LEU A 13 5.50 6.97 -0.78
N HIS A 14 6.13 7.60 0.19
CA HIS A 14 6.54 8.99 0.07
C HIS A 14 7.90 9.16 -0.60
N ALA A 15 8.65 8.07 -0.81
CA ALA A 15 9.92 8.06 -1.52
C ALA A 15 10.25 6.70 -2.16
N ASP A 16 11.05 6.71 -3.23
CA ASP A 16 11.59 5.49 -3.85
C ASP A 16 12.50 4.71 -2.89
N ALA A 17 13.22 5.41 -2.02
CA ALA A 17 14.03 4.77 -0.97
C ALA A 17 13.18 3.89 -0.03
N GLU A 18 11.96 4.31 0.28
CA GLU A 18 11.03 3.55 1.14
C GLU A 18 10.61 2.22 0.47
N LEU A 19 10.47 2.24 -0.87
CA LEU A 19 10.25 1.03 -1.66
C LEU A 19 11.47 0.11 -1.66
N ASP A 20 12.66 0.68 -1.81
CA ASP A 20 13.91 -0.08 -1.83
C ASP A 20 14.19 -0.75 -0.48
N ASP A 21 13.94 -0.04 0.62
CA ASP A 21 14.05 -0.58 1.98
C ASP A 21 13.09 -1.76 2.19
N ILE A 22 11.82 -1.61 1.77
CA ILE A 22 10.83 -2.69 1.85
C ILE A 22 11.26 -3.90 0.98
N ARG A 23 11.82 -3.66 -0.21
CA ARG A 23 12.33 -4.72 -1.08
C ARG A 23 13.52 -5.45 -0.45
N ALA A 24 14.47 -4.71 0.12
CA ALA A 24 15.63 -5.27 0.80
C ALA A 24 15.21 -6.09 2.03
N ALA A 25 14.33 -5.54 2.87
CA ALA A 25 13.85 -6.18 4.09
C ALA A 25 12.95 -7.41 3.85
N THR A 26 12.37 -7.54 2.65
CA THR A 26 11.57 -8.71 2.26
C THR A 26 12.30 -9.65 1.30
N ALA A 27 13.60 -9.43 1.04
CA ALA A 27 14.35 -10.15 0.02
C ALA A 27 14.42 -11.67 0.28
N ASP A 28 14.55 -12.06 1.54
CA ASP A 28 14.55 -13.44 2.06
C ASP A 28 13.13 -14.05 2.17
N GLY A 29 12.10 -13.27 1.83
CA GLY A 29 10.71 -13.68 2.01
C GLY A 29 10.19 -13.46 3.42
N SER A 30 10.90 -12.73 4.28
CA SER A 30 10.36 -12.19 5.54
C SER A 30 9.28 -11.14 5.26
N LYS A 31 8.45 -10.89 6.26
CA LYS A 31 7.40 -9.87 6.21
C LYS A 31 7.89 -8.57 6.85
N VAL A 32 7.35 -7.45 6.38
CA VAL A 32 7.46 -6.14 7.03
C VAL A 32 6.08 -5.51 7.17
N LEU A 33 5.94 -4.58 8.13
CA LEU A 33 4.68 -3.94 8.49
C LEU A 33 4.76 -2.40 8.42
N PRO A 34 4.98 -1.79 7.24
CA PRO A 34 5.04 -0.34 7.11
C PRO A 34 3.68 0.32 7.38
N GLU A 35 3.69 1.50 7.99
CA GLU A 35 2.51 2.34 8.15
C GLU A 35 2.41 3.33 6.99
N LEU A 36 1.26 3.36 6.32
CA LEU A 36 1.01 4.19 5.15
C LEU A 36 -0.23 5.06 5.35
N ALA A 37 -0.15 6.29 4.85
CA ALA A 37 -1.26 7.22 4.84
C ALA A 37 -1.97 7.20 3.49
N VAL A 38 -3.30 7.27 3.51
CA VAL A 38 -4.15 7.36 2.32
C VAL A 38 -5.11 8.51 2.49
N ASP A 39 -5.15 9.40 1.50
CA ASP A 39 -6.17 10.42 1.44
C ASP A 39 -7.49 9.86 0.93
N VAL A 40 -8.56 10.33 1.57
CA VAL A 40 -9.92 9.98 1.22
C VAL A 40 -10.55 11.24 0.66
N GLU A 41 -10.89 11.19 -0.61
CA GLU A 41 -11.44 12.32 -1.33
C GLU A 41 -12.95 12.18 -1.53
N ASN A 42 -13.66 13.31 -1.53
CA ASN A 42 -15.06 13.37 -1.92
C ASN A 42 -15.20 13.41 -3.45
N GLU A 43 -16.44 13.45 -3.94
CA GLU A 43 -16.74 13.48 -5.38
C GLU A 43 -16.19 14.72 -6.11
N SER A 44 -15.87 15.78 -5.36
CA SER A 44 -15.27 17.01 -5.86
C SER A 44 -13.73 16.99 -5.86
N GLY A 45 -13.10 15.87 -5.45
CA GLY A 45 -11.64 15.75 -5.34
C GLY A 45 -11.06 16.47 -4.12
N GLN A 46 -11.88 16.78 -3.12
CA GLN A 46 -11.39 17.38 -1.87
C GLN A 46 -11.08 16.29 -0.85
N VAL A 47 -9.90 16.34 -0.25
CA VAL A 47 -9.52 15.47 0.86
C VAL A 47 -10.41 15.76 2.07
N VAL A 48 -11.24 14.78 2.44
CA VAL A 48 -12.11 14.86 3.62
C VAL A 48 -11.49 14.24 4.86
N THR A 49 -10.56 13.29 4.69
CA THR A 49 -9.81 12.68 5.79
C THR A 49 -8.55 11.97 5.29
N ARG A 50 -7.65 11.62 6.22
CA ARG A 50 -6.46 10.83 5.96
C ARG A 50 -6.46 9.59 6.86
N VAL A 51 -6.36 8.41 6.25
CA VAL A 51 -6.38 7.12 6.94
C VAL A 51 -4.96 6.60 7.07
N ARG A 52 -4.56 6.23 8.29
CA ARG A 52 -3.31 5.50 8.56
C ARG A 52 -3.58 3.99 8.54
N LYS A 53 -2.76 3.24 7.80
CA LYS A 53 -2.89 1.79 7.65
C LYS A 53 -1.54 1.12 7.81
N THR A 54 -1.46 0.12 8.68
CA THR A 54 -0.31 -0.80 8.71
C THR A 54 -0.51 -1.87 7.63
N LEU A 55 0.39 -1.93 6.66
CA LEU A 55 0.30 -2.90 5.56
C LEU A 55 1.14 -4.13 5.84
N TYR A 56 0.58 -5.31 5.58
CA TYR A 56 1.36 -6.53 5.51
C TYR A 56 2.05 -6.61 4.15
N VAL A 57 3.38 -6.56 4.14
CA VAL A 57 4.16 -6.69 2.91
C VAL A 57 5.11 -7.89 3.05
N ARG A 58 5.10 -8.76 2.04
CA ARG A 58 5.99 -9.90 1.91
C ARG A 58 6.30 -10.10 0.43
N ARG A 59 7.52 -10.48 0.10
CA ARG A 59 7.89 -10.82 -1.28
C ARG A 59 7.05 -12.00 -1.78
N LYS A 60 6.34 -11.80 -2.89
CA LYS A 60 5.61 -12.86 -3.57
C LYS A 60 6.61 -13.81 -4.21
N MET A 61 6.66 -15.06 -3.73
CA MET A 61 7.40 -16.12 -4.39
C MET A 61 6.63 -16.49 -5.66
N HIS A 62 7.19 -16.14 -6.83
CA HIS A 62 6.70 -16.69 -8.08
C HIS A 62 7.13 -18.15 -8.12
N ALA A 63 6.17 -19.08 -8.19
CA ALA A 63 6.50 -20.43 -8.65
C ALA A 63 7.17 -20.28 -10.01
N PRO A 64 8.31 -20.96 -10.27
CA PRO A 64 8.86 -20.98 -11.62
C PRO A 64 7.73 -21.44 -12.54
N ALA A 65 7.56 -20.76 -13.68
CA ALA A 65 6.64 -21.23 -14.69
C ALA A 65 7.17 -22.59 -15.19
N THR A 66 6.72 -23.67 -14.55
CA THR A 66 6.98 -25.03 -14.99
C THR A 66 6.32 -25.16 -16.35
N ARG A 67 7.12 -25.12 -17.41
CA ARG A 67 6.70 -25.55 -18.74
C ARG A 67 6.54 -27.07 -18.68
N CYS A 68 5.29 -27.53 -18.79
CA CYS A 68 4.98 -28.88 -19.25
C CYS A 68 4.76 -28.83 -20.76
#